data_AF-A0A251YRB9-F1
#
_entry.id   AF-A0A251YRB9-F1
#
_cell.length_a   1.000
_cell.length_b   1.000
_cell.length_c   1.000
_cell.angle_alpha   90.00
_cell.angle_beta   90.00
_cell.angle_gamma   90.00
#
_symmetry.space_group_name_H-M   'P 1'
#
loop_
_entity.id
_entity.type
_entity.pdbx_description
1 polymer ?
#
loop_
_entity_poly.entity_id
_entity_poly.type
_entity_poly.pdbx_seq_one_letter_code
_entity_poly.pdbx_strand_id
1 'polypeptide(L)'
;MRASWSADLGRVARQRRVDLGWSQEELAGKSEVTRQWLTRFETGKGDPTLSKALRVLRELKLLVDVAPEERVAAERPQVTIPTYEPIGMDVFDRRAALERSAHAASHMEEPHEKALSSASTEMHAAMAGALERLSRSQQEMRGRGQLASDPVPAPGDDREDRR
;
A
#
# COMPACT_ATOMS: atom_id res chain seq x y z
N MET A 1 23.69 -21.18 -5.77
CA MET A 1 22.47 -20.46 -6.25
C MET A 1 21.74 -19.92 -5.03
N ARG A 2 21.23 -18.68 -5.07
CA ARG A 2 20.41 -18.09 -4.00
C ARG A 2 18.95 -18.05 -4.47
N ALA A 3 18.03 -18.42 -3.60
CA ALA A 3 16.59 -18.41 -3.86
C ALA A 3 15.94 -17.44 -2.89
N SER A 4 15.29 -16.39 -3.39
CA SER A 4 14.64 -15.35 -2.57
C SER A 4 13.13 -15.57 -2.46
N TRP A 5 12.54 -16.36 -3.35
CA TRP A 5 11.11 -16.64 -3.38
C TRP A 5 10.81 -18.14 -3.39
N SER A 6 9.62 -18.53 -2.92
CA SER A 6 9.18 -19.93 -2.88
C SER A 6 9.24 -20.62 -4.25
N ALA A 7 8.95 -19.89 -5.34
CA ALA A 7 9.07 -20.40 -6.70
C ALA A 7 10.51 -20.70 -7.13
N ASP A 8 11.51 -19.99 -6.59
CA ASP A 8 12.93 -20.27 -6.87
C ASP A 8 13.34 -21.61 -6.29
N LEU A 9 12.85 -21.94 -5.08
CA LEU A 9 13.15 -23.19 -4.41
C LEU A 9 12.68 -24.41 -5.22
N GLY A 10 11.47 -24.33 -5.78
CA GLY A 10 10.92 -25.36 -6.67
C GLY A 10 11.76 -25.57 -7.93
N ARG A 11 12.25 -24.48 -8.54
CA ARG A 11 13.13 -24.53 -9.71
C ARG A 11 14.48 -25.17 -9.38
N VAL A 12 15.10 -24.79 -8.26
CA VAL A 12 16.35 -25.39 -7.78
C VAL A 12 16.18 -26.89 -7.56
N ALA A 13 15.09 -27.29 -6.91
CA ALA A 13 14.78 -28.69 -6.65
C ALA A 13 14.59 -29.48 -7.96
N ARG A 14 13.84 -28.93 -8.91
CA ARG A 14 13.64 -29.54 -10.24
C ARG A 14 14.97 -29.74 -10.96
N GLN A 15 15.81 -28.70 -11.00
CA GLN A 15 17.10 -28.79 -11.67
C GLN A 15 17.95 -29.89 -11.03
N ARG A 16 18.05 -29.90 -9.70
CA ARG A 16 18.82 -30.91 -8.97
C ARG A 16 18.29 -32.32 -9.20
N ARG A 17 16.97 -32.50 -9.28
CA ARG A 17 16.37 -33.80 -9.60
C ARG A 17 16.80 -34.30 -10.98
N VAL A 18 16.79 -33.42 -11.99
CA VAL A 18 17.24 -33.76 -13.35
C VAL A 18 18.73 -34.09 -13.36
N ASP A 19 19.56 -33.34 -12.64
CA ASP A 19 21.00 -33.61 -12.53
C ASP A 19 21.31 -34.98 -11.90
N LEU A 20 20.42 -35.46 -11.02
CA LEU A 20 20.50 -36.78 -10.39
C LEU A 20 19.89 -37.90 -11.27
N GLY A 21 19.32 -37.57 -12.43
CA GLY A 21 18.68 -38.52 -13.34
C GLY A 21 17.37 -39.10 -12.79
N TRP A 22 16.74 -38.46 -11.80
CA TRP A 22 15.52 -38.97 -11.19
C TRP A 22 14.26 -38.46 -11.90
N SER A 23 13.29 -39.35 -12.06
CA SER A 23 11.92 -39.00 -12.40
C SER A 23 11.21 -38.31 -11.23
N GLN A 24 10.12 -37.61 -11.51
CA GLN A 24 9.28 -37.04 -10.45
C GLN A 24 8.69 -38.12 -9.53
N GLU A 25 8.33 -39.28 -10.07
CA GLU A 25 7.74 -40.37 -9.27
C GLU A 25 8.76 -40.90 -8.25
N GLU A 26 10.02 -41.09 -8.67
CA GLU A 26 11.09 -41.56 -7.79
C GLU A 26 11.38 -40.57 -6.64
N LEU A 27 11.48 -39.27 -6.94
CA LEU A 27 11.69 -38.27 -5.90
C LEU A 27 10.48 -38.15 -4.97
N ALA A 28 9.26 -38.23 -5.53
CA ALA A 28 8.02 -38.17 -4.75
C ALA A 28 7.95 -39.34 -3.76
N GLY A 29 8.25 -40.56 -4.22
CA GLY A 29 8.33 -41.75 -3.36
C GLY A 29 9.40 -41.63 -2.27
N LYS A 30 10.62 -41.19 -2.63
CA LYS A 30 11.71 -40.96 -1.65
C LYS A 30 11.36 -39.90 -0.60
N SER A 31 10.59 -38.89 -1.01
CA SER A 31 10.24 -37.76 -0.15
C SER A 31 8.89 -37.94 0.57
N GLU A 32 8.23 -39.10 0.43
CA GLU A 32 6.90 -39.38 0.99
C GLU A 32 5.85 -38.31 0.64
N VAL A 33 5.85 -37.85 -0.61
CA VAL A 33 4.87 -36.90 -1.14
C VAL A 33 4.22 -37.47 -2.39
N THR A 34 3.06 -36.94 -2.78
CA THR A 34 2.43 -37.35 -4.04
C THR A 34 3.14 -36.68 -5.22
N ARG A 35 3.16 -37.33 -6.39
CA ARG A 35 3.69 -36.72 -7.63
C ARG A 35 3.00 -35.40 -7.98
N GLN A 36 1.70 -35.27 -7.72
CA GLN A 36 0.97 -34.01 -7.94
C GLN A 36 1.45 -32.91 -6.99
N TRP A 37 1.73 -33.25 -5.72
CA TRP A 37 2.32 -32.32 -4.78
C TRP A 37 3.72 -31.88 -5.26
N LEU A 38 4.56 -32.83 -5.70
CA LEU A 38 5.91 -32.52 -6.20
C LEU A 38 5.86 -31.64 -7.46
N THR A 39 4.93 -31.88 -8.36
CA THR A 39 4.73 -31.06 -9.57
C THR A 39 4.38 -29.62 -9.20
N ARG A 40 3.47 -29.41 -8.25
CA ARG A 40 3.11 -28.08 -7.75
C ARG A 40 4.28 -27.37 -7.09
N PHE A 41 5.05 -28.09 -6.29
CA PHE A 41 6.28 -27.58 -5.68
C PHE A 41 7.31 -27.14 -6.74
N GLU A 42 7.66 -28.01 -7.70
CA GLU A 42 8.66 -27.73 -8.74
C GLU A 42 8.27 -26.59 -9.68
N THR A 43 6.96 -26.35 -9.84
CA THR A 43 6.43 -25.26 -10.68
C THR A 43 6.19 -23.97 -9.90
N GLY A 44 6.36 -23.98 -8.58
CA GLY A 44 5.99 -22.85 -7.71
C GLY A 44 4.48 -22.58 -7.66
N LYS A 45 3.65 -23.52 -8.14
CA LYS A 45 2.19 -23.39 -8.17
C LYS A 45 1.59 -23.97 -6.89
N GLY A 46 1.64 -23.20 -5.80
CA GLY A 46 0.98 -23.52 -4.54
C GLY A 46 1.80 -23.09 -3.33
N ASP A 47 1.26 -23.36 -2.14
CA ASP A 47 1.91 -23.11 -0.86
C ASP A 47 2.29 -24.45 -0.20
N PRO A 48 3.46 -25.02 -0.55
CA PRO A 48 3.92 -26.27 0.02
C PRO A 48 4.25 -26.08 1.50
N THR A 49 3.77 -26.97 2.36
CA THR A 49 4.19 -26.97 3.77
C THR A 49 5.71 -27.10 3.87
N LEU A 50 6.32 -26.25 4.71
CA LEU A 50 7.76 -26.17 4.88
C LEU A 50 8.39 -27.53 5.17
N SER A 51 7.77 -28.35 6.04
CA SER A 51 8.27 -29.69 6.39
C SER A 51 8.41 -30.60 5.18
N LYS A 52 7.46 -30.57 4.23
CA LYS A 52 7.53 -31.38 3.00
C LYS A 52 8.58 -30.83 2.04
N ALA A 53 8.68 -29.51 1.91
CA ALA A 53 9.73 -28.89 1.10
C ALA A 53 11.12 -29.27 1.60
N LEU A 54 11.38 -29.17 2.92
CA LEU A 54 12.66 -29.55 3.52
C LEU A 54 12.98 -31.04 3.33
N ARG A 55 11.97 -31.93 3.41
CA ARG A 55 12.17 -33.35 3.14
C ARG A 55 12.64 -33.61 1.72
N VAL A 56 12.01 -32.96 0.73
CA VAL A 56 12.42 -33.07 -0.69
C VAL A 56 13.84 -32.56 -0.90
N LEU A 57 14.19 -31.42 -0.32
CA LEU A 57 15.54 -30.85 -0.43
C LEU A 57 16.60 -31.77 0.17
N ARG A 58 16.27 -32.44 1.28
CA ARG A 58 17.14 -33.44 1.90
C ARG A 58 17.40 -34.62 0.96
N GLU A 59 16.37 -35.19 0.34
CA GLU A 59 16.54 -36.29 -0.62
C GLU A 59 17.37 -35.87 -1.84
N LEU A 60 17.28 -34.60 -2.25
CA LEU A 60 18.09 -34.00 -3.31
C LEU A 60 19.52 -33.62 -2.90
N LYS A 61 19.89 -33.87 -1.62
CA LYS A 61 21.18 -33.51 -1.03
C LYS A 61 21.47 -32.00 -1.14
N LEU A 62 20.44 -31.19 -0.94
CA LEU A 62 20.54 -29.73 -0.88
C LEU A 62 20.52 -29.27 0.58
N LEU A 63 21.39 -28.32 0.90
CA LEU A 63 21.41 -27.64 2.19
C LEU A 63 20.69 -26.29 2.05
N VAL A 64 19.93 -25.93 3.08
CA VAL A 64 19.31 -24.62 3.22
C VAL A 64 20.07 -23.87 4.30
N ASP A 65 20.56 -22.69 3.94
CA ASP A 65 21.21 -21.78 4.86
C ASP A 65 20.35 -20.53 5.01
N VAL A 66 20.19 -20.06 6.25
CA VAL A 66 19.41 -18.87 6.59
C VAL A 66 20.37 -17.85 7.16
N ALA A 67 20.68 -16.85 6.35
CA ALA A 67 21.54 -15.75 6.73
C ALA A 67 20.71 -14.46 6.86
N PRO A 68 21.12 -13.51 7.73
CA PRO A 68 20.59 -12.16 7.68
C PRO A 68 20.72 -11.59 6.26
N GLU A 69 19.73 -10.81 5.84
CA GLU A 69 19.91 -10.00 4.64
C GLU A 69 21.00 -8.97 4.94
N GLU A 70 22.23 -9.26 4.50
CA GLU A 70 23.22 -8.21 4.29
C GLU A 70 22.60 -7.30 3.24
N ARG A 71 21.94 -6.23 3.69
CA ARG A 71 21.74 -5.06 2.84
C ARG A 71 23.15 -4.72 2.40
N VAL A 72 23.50 -5.08 1.16
CA VAL A 72 24.53 -4.35 0.43
C VAL A 72 24.08 -2.92 0.62
N ALA A 73 24.79 -2.15 1.46
CA ALA A 73 24.46 -0.77 1.71
C ALA A 73 24.32 -0.22 0.32
N ALA A 74 23.09 0.09 -0.10
CA ALA A 74 22.86 0.58 -1.43
C ALA A 74 23.87 1.71 -1.55
N GLU A 75 24.81 1.61 -2.49
CA GLU A 75 25.64 2.73 -2.86
C GLU A 75 24.62 3.77 -3.29
N ARG A 76 24.16 4.57 -2.32
CA ARG A 76 23.26 5.67 -2.58
C ARG A 76 24.07 6.48 -3.57
N PRO A 77 23.62 6.68 -4.82
CA PRO A 77 24.34 7.54 -5.72
C PRO A 77 24.54 8.85 -4.96
N GLN A 78 25.80 9.16 -4.68
CA GLN A 78 26.17 10.40 -4.00
C GLN A 78 25.75 11.50 -4.96
N VAL A 79 24.57 12.05 -4.76
CA VAL A 79 24.11 13.19 -5.54
C VAL A 79 24.94 14.36 -5.09
N THR A 80 25.96 14.70 -5.87
CA THR A 80 26.67 15.96 -5.72
C THR A 80 25.68 17.08 -6.02
N ILE A 81 25.17 17.72 -4.97
CA ILE A 81 24.40 18.95 -5.12
C ILE A 81 25.43 20.02 -5.49
N PRO A 82 25.39 20.60 -6.71
CA PRO A 82 26.28 21.69 -7.05
C PRO A 82 26.02 22.84 -6.07
N THR A 83 27.06 23.19 -5.31
CA THR A 83 27.01 24.34 -4.42
C THR A 83 27.01 25.58 -5.29
N TYR A 84 25.88 26.26 -5.36
CA TYR A 84 25.77 27.51 -6.10
C TYR A 84 26.14 28.68 -5.19
N GLU A 85 26.98 29.60 -5.67
CA GLU A 85 27.15 30.89 -5.00
C GLU A 85 25.80 31.59 -4.97
N PRO A 86 25.27 31.99 -3.80
CA PRO A 86 24.00 32.68 -3.75
C PRO A 86 24.02 33.88 -4.68
N ILE A 87 23.09 33.95 -5.65
CA ILE A 87 22.84 35.20 -6.36
C ILE A 87 22.53 36.22 -5.29
N GLY A 88 23.39 37.23 -5.16
CA GLY A 88 23.10 38.41 -4.35
C GLY A 88 21.91 39.13 -4.96
N MET A 89 20.70 38.69 -4.66
CA MET A 89 19.54 39.56 -4.74
C MET A 89 19.73 40.60 -3.64
N ASP A 90 19.62 41.87 -4.01
CA ASP A 90 19.68 42.97 -3.07
C ASP A 90 18.46 42.91 -2.12
N VAL A 91 18.60 42.14 -1.04
CA VAL A 91 17.56 41.96 -0.01
C VAL A 91 17.50 43.16 0.95
N PHE A 92 18.29 44.21 0.74
CA PHE A 92 18.47 45.27 1.73
C PHE A 92 17.34 46.30 1.79
N ASP A 93 16.45 46.37 0.81
CA ASP A 93 15.36 47.38 0.81
C ASP A 93 13.98 46.86 1.26
N ARG A 94 13.97 45.71 1.93
CA ARG A 94 12.73 45.05 2.40
C ARG A 94 11.96 45.87 3.43
N ARG A 95 12.66 46.65 4.26
CA ARG A 95 12.07 47.49 5.31
C ARG A 95 11.33 48.69 4.74
N ALA A 96 11.96 49.41 3.81
CA ALA A 96 11.34 50.54 3.13
C ALA A 96 10.14 50.09 2.27
N ALA A 97 10.21 48.91 1.66
CA ALA A 97 9.09 48.32 0.95
C ALA A 97 7.91 47.97 1.87
N LEU A 98 8.15 47.35 3.03
CA LEU A 98 7.11 47.02 4.01
C LEU A 98 6.45 48.27 4.61
N GLU A 99 7.23 49.32 4.90
CA GLU A 99 6.71 50.56 5.48
C GLU A 99 5.77 51.29 4.51
N ARG A 100 6.06 51.27 3.20
CA ARG A 100 5.17 51.79 2.15
C ARG A 100 3.85 51.00 2.05
N SER A 101 3.91 49.67 2.17
CA SER A 101 2.73 48.81 2.15
C SER A 101 1.82 49.02 3.36
N ALA A 102 2.40 49.22 4.54
CA ALA A 102 1.66 49.41 5.79
C ALA A 102 0.88 50.74 5.81
N HIS A 103 1.45 51.81 5.25
CA HIS A 103 0.77 53.11 5.13
C HIS A 103 -0.37 53.11 4.10
N ALA A 104 -0.27 52.31 3.04
CA ALA A 104 -1.35 52.17 2.06
C ALA A 104 -2.56 51.41 2.63
N ALA A 105 -2.31 50.47 3.55
CA ALA A 105 -3.35 49.64 4.16
C ALA A 105 -4.21 50.39 5.20
N SER A 106 -3.71 51.47 5.80
CA SER A 106 -4.44 52.22 6.85
C SER A 106 -5.51 53.20 6.32
N HIS A 107 -5.68 53.32 5.00
CA HIS A 107 -6.61 54.27 4.38
C HIS A 107 -7.78 53.63 3.61
N MET A 108 -7.99 52.32 3.71
CA MET A 108 -9.13 51.66 3.06
C MET A 108 -10.29 51.41 4.04
N GLU A 109 -11.21 52.38 4.13
CA GLU A 109 -12.47 52.28 4.88
C GLU A 109 -13.55 51.47 4.12
N GLU A 110 -13.90 50.29 4.66
CA GLU A 110 -15.28 49.78 4.90
C GLU A 110 -16.29 49.27 3.81
N PRO A 111 -16.00 48.94 2.53
CA PRO A 111 -17.07 48.45 1.63
C PRO A 111 -17.16 46.91 1.56
N HIS A 112 -16.10 46.18 1.95
CA HIS A 112 -15.93 44.77 1.60
C HIS A 112 -16.48 43.77 2.63
N GLU A 113 -16.65 44.16 3.90
CA GLU A 113 -17.05 43.24 4.95
C GLU A 113 -18.52 42.80 4.82
N LYS A 114 -19.41 43.73 4.45
CA LYS A 114 -20.83 43.43 4.20
C LYS A 114 -21.03 42.57 2.95
N ALA A 115 -20.23 42.79 1.91
CA ALA A 115 -20.27 41.98 0.69
C ALA A 115 -19.86 40.53 0.96
N LEU A 116 -18.78 40.32 1.72
CA LEU A 116 -18.31 38.98 2.10
C LEU A 116 -19.31 38.24 3.01
N SER A 117 -19.93 38.95 3.96
CA SER A 117 -20.96 38.38 4.83
C SER A 117 -22.22 37.96 4.06
N SER A 118 -22.69 38.80 3.13
CA SER A 118 -23.85 38.46 2.27
C SER A 118 -23.59 37.26 1.37
N ALA A 119 -22.42 37.19 0.73
CA ALA A 119 -22.03 36.07 -0.12
C ALA A 119 -21.93 34.74 0.66
N SER A 120 -21.42 34.78 1.90
CA SER A 120 -21.35 33.58 2.75
C SER A 120 -22.75 33.09 3.15
N THR A 121 -23.69 34.01 3.37
CA THR A 121 -25.06 33.68 3.79
C THR A 121 -25.86 33.07 2.63
N GLU A 122 -25.71 33.61 1.42
CA GLU A 122 -26.33 33.07 0.21
C GLU A 122 -25.81 31.66 -0.13
N MET A 123 -24.49 31.44 0.02
CA MET A 123 -23.88 30.13 -0.21
C MET A 123 -24.43 29.06 0.75
N HIS A 124 -24.63 29.40 2.02
CA HIS A 124 -25.21 28.47 3.01
C HIS A 124 -26.66 28.11 2.69
N ALA A 125 -27.47 29.09 2.26
CA ALA A 125 -28.86 28.85 1.87
C ALA A 125 -28.95 27.94 0.63
N ALA A 126 -28.08 28.17 -0.37
CA ALA A 126 -28.01 27.33 -1.56
C ALA A 126 -27.62 25.88 -1.23
N MET A 127 -26.67 25.70 -0.31
CA MET A 127 -26.22 24.37 0.14
C MET A 127 -27.33 23.61 0.88
N ALA A 128 -28.06 24.28 1.77
CA ALA A 128 -29.17 23.67 2.50
C ALA A 128 -30.26 23.16 1.53
N GLY A 129 -30.63 23.96 0.52
CA GLY A 129 -31.59 23.55 -0.49
C GLY A 129 -31.11 22.39 -1.37
N ALA A 130 -29.81 22.31 -1.65
CA ALA A 130 -29.23 21.19 -2.39
C ALA A 130 -29.28 19.87 -1.59
N LEU A 131 -29.00 19.93 -0.29
CA LEU A 131 -29.07 18.77 0.61
C LEU A 131 -30.50 18.24 0.77
N GLU A 132 -31.50 19.11 0.86
CA GLU A 132 -32.90 18.68 0.92
C GLU A 132 -33.36 17.96 -0.34
N ARG A 133 -32.98 18.47 -1.53
CA ARG A 133 -33.29 17.82 -2.81
C ARG A 133 -32.64 16.44 -2.91
N LEU A 134 -31.39 16.31 -2.46
CA LEU A 134 -30.67 15.03 -2.44
C LEU A 134 -31.32 14.04 -1.47
N SER A 135 -31.72 14.51 -0.27
CA SER A 135 -32.41 13.68 0.72
C SER A 135 -33.75 13.15 0.20
N ARG A 136 -34.56 14.03 -0.41
CA ARG A 136 -35.85 13.66 -1.00
C ARG A 136 -35.70 12.66 -2.14
N SER A 137 -34.71 12.86 -3.00
CA SER A 137 -34.35 11.92 -4.06
C SER A 137 -33.93 10.55 -3.53
N GLN A 138 -33.12 10.48 -2.47
CA GLN A 138 -32.76 9.20 -1.85
C GLN A 138 -33.95 8.49 -1.21
N GLN A 139 -34.88 9.23 -0.62
CA GLN A 139 -36.09 8.67 0.00
C GLN A 139 -37.05 8.09 -1.05
N GLU A 140 -37.20 8.77 -2.20
CA GLU A 140 -37.93 8.25 -3.37
C GLU A 140 -37.28 7.00 -3.96
N MET A 141 -35.94 6.96 -4.04
CA MET A 141 -35.19 5.79 -4.51
C MET A 141 -35.32 4.58 -3.57
N ARG A 142 -35.40 4.80 -2.25
CA ARG A 142 -35.71 3.75 -1.26
C ARG A 142 -37.15 3.24 -1.40
N GLY A 143 -38.11 4.13 -1.60
CA GLY A 143 -39.52 3.76 -1.82
C GLY A 143 -39.75 2.93 -3.09
N ARG A 144 -38.89 3.08 -4.11
CA ARG A 144 -38.89 2.27 -5.34
C ARG A 144 -38.11 0.95 -5.24
N GLY A 145 -37.59 0.59 -4.06
CA GLY A 145 -36.87 -0.67 -3.83
C GLY A 145 -35.51 -0.77 -4.53
N GLN A 146 -34.91 0.35 -4.94
CA GLN A 146 -33.65 0.39 -5.70
C GLN A 146 -32.41 0.72 -4.84
N LEU A 147 -32.59 0.92 -3.53
CA LEU A 147 -31.53 1.05 -2.55
C LEU A 147 -31.66 -0.08 -1.53
N ALA A 148 -30.60 -0.89 -1.38
CA ALA A 148 -30.57 -2.01 -0.46
C ALA A 148 -30.85 -1.57 0.98
N SER A 149 -31.80 -2.26 1.62
CA SER A 149 -32.10 -2.10 3.03
C SER A 149 -31.08 -2.86 3.88
N ASP A 150 -30.59 -2.15 4.88
CA ASP A 150 -29.91 -2.57 6.11
C ASP A 150 -28.40 -2.83 6.11
N PRO A 151 -27.69 -2.30 7.14
CA PRO A 151 -26.28 -2.57 7.35
C PRO A 151 -26.05 -3.96 7.97
N VAL A 152 -25.00 -4.61 7.49
CA VAL A 152 -24.38 -5.82 8.03
C VAL A 152 -24.06 -5.64 9.52
N PRO A 153 -24.42 -6.58 10.43
CA PRO A 153 -24.02 -6.49 11.82
C PRO A 153 -22.50 -6.68 11.95
N ALA A 154 -21.86 -5.83 12.75
CA ALA A 154 -20.43 -5.86 13.03
C ALA A 154 -20.01 -7.16 13.75
N PRO A 155 -18.80 -7.71 13.48
CA PRO A 155 -18.31 -8.87 14.18
C PRO A 155 -17.66 -8.45 15.50
N GLY A 156 -18.21 -8.93 16.63
CA GLY A 156 -17.53 -8.89 17.92
C GLY A 156 -18.49 -8.80 19.09
N ASP A 157 -18.76 -9.93 19.74
CA ASP A 157 -18.52 -10.13 21.17
C ASP A 157 -18.86 -11.58 21.56
N ASP A 158 -17.90 -12.49 21.43
CA ASP A 158 -17.96 -13.82 22.07
C ASP A 158 -16.91 -13.85 23.18
N ARG A 159 -17.22 -13.20 24.31
CA ARG A 159 -16.64 -13.53 25.61
C ARG A 159 -17.75 -13.80 26.60
N GLU A 160 -18.16 -15.05 26.69
CA GLU A 160 -18.72 -15.60 27.92
C GLU A 160 -18.14 -17.01 28.11
N ASP A 161 -17.06 -17.05 28.91
CA ASP A 161 -16.50 -18.27 29.47
C ASP A 161 -17.56 -18.98 30.30
N ARG A 162 -17.73 -20.26 29.97
CA ARG A 162 -18.53 -21.22 30.72
C ARG A 162 -17.83 -21.56 32.03
N ARG A 163 -18.65 -21.60 33.08
CA ARG A 163 -18.66 -22.50 34.26
C ARG A 163 -17.44 -23.39 34.50
#